data_AF-A0A3A9VLW7-F1
#
_entry.id   AF-A0A3A9VLW7-F1
#
_cell.length_a   1.000
_cell.length_b   1.000
_cell.length_c   1.000
_cell.angle_alpha   90.00
_cell.angle_beta   90.00
_cell.angle_gamma   90.00
#
_symmetry.space_group_name_H-M   'P 1'
#
loop_
_entity.id
_entity.type
_entity.pdbx_description
1 polymer ?
#
loop_
_entity_poly.entity_id
_entity_poly.type
_entity_poly.pdbx_seq_one_letter_code
_entity_poly.pdbx_strand_id
1 'polypeptide(L)'
;MQNNILRQITDIQVQANRLIKEKVDLEQISQFALYTDEMKSFLLQTIKDDFIQNHIAEIPNLNLDENTRPTGILILLSFIMGSAGNSYYHDKQKIDHAKKIIREIRNKYASIEFMLKNYFNS
;
A
#
# COMPACT_ATOMS: atom_id res chain seq x y z
N MET A 1 -20.34 -9.23 -5.22
CA MET A 1 -19.43 -8.68 -4.19
C MET A 1 -18.01 -9.22 -4.37
N GLN A 2 -17.82 -10.54 -4.47
CA GLN A 2 -16.52 -11.20 -4.72
C GLN A 2 -15.75 -10.69 -5.96
N ASN A 3 -16.43 -10.57 -7.12
CA ASN A 3 -15.81 -10.02 -8.33
C ASN A 3 -15.31 -8.57 -8.16
N ASN A 4 -15.90 -7.81 -7.24
CA ASN A 4 -15.45 -6.45 -6.95
C ASN A 4 -14.19 -6.47 -6.07
N ILE A 5 -14.08 -7.40 -5.12
CA ILE A 5 -12.89 -7.55 -4.25
C ILE A 5 -11.68 -7.99 -5.07
N LEU A 6 -11.83 -9.03 -5.90
CA LEU A 6 -10.73 -9.50 -6.76
C LEU A 6 -10.28 -8.39 -7.71
N ARG A 7 -11.22 -7.64 -8.31
CA ARG A 7 -10.90 -6.47 -9.14
C ARG A 7 -10.11 -5.41 -8.36
N GLN A 8 -10.57 -5.02 -7.17
CA GLN A 8 -9.88 -4.02 -6.34
C GLN A 8 -8.46 -4.47 -5.96
N ILE A 9 -8.26 -5.75 -5.65
CA ILE A 9 -6.95 -6.34 -5.38
C ILE A 9 -6.06 -6.28 -6.63
N THR A 10 -6.59 -6.63 -7.81
CA THR A 10 -5.85 -6.51 -9.07
C THR A 10 -5.53 -5.04 -9.39
N ASP A 11 -6.45 -4.11 -9.15
CA ASP A 11 -6.25 -2.68 -9.38
C ASP A 11 -5.11 -2.12 -8.52
N ILE A 12 -5.02 -2.52 -7.24
CA ILE A 12 -3.88 -2.18 -6.38
C ILE A 12 -2.57 -2.68 -6.97
N GLN A 13 -2.54 -3.92 -7.46
CA GLN A 13 -1.32 -4.48 -8.06
C GLN A 13 -0.91 -3.72 -9.33
N VAL A 14 -1.88 -3.31 -10.15
CA VAL A 14 -1.64 -2.49 -11.35
C VAL A 14 -1.10 -1.11 -10.97
N GLN A 15 -1.71 -0.44 -9.99
CA GLN A 15 -1.23 0.84 -9.49
C GLN A 15 0.19 0.74 -8.91
N ALA A 16 0.45 -0.28 -8.10
CA ALA A 16 1.78 -0.56 -7.56
C ALA A 16 2.81 -0.75 -8.69
N ASN A 17 2.47 -1.54 -9.72
CA ASN A 17 3.35 -1.74 -10.88
C ASN A 17 3.66 -0.44 -11.62
N ARG A 18 2.68 0.46 -11.78
CA ARG A 18 2.88 1.79 -12.36
C ARG A 18 3.89 2.59 -11.52
N LEU A 19 3.67 2.68 -10.22
CA LEU A 19 4.52 3.43 -9.30
C LEU A 19 5.97 2.91 -9.24
N ILE A 20 6.14 1.58 -9.35
CA ILE A 20 7.47 0.96 -9.37
C ILE A 20 8.24 1.35 -10.64
N LYS A 21 7.58 1.28 -11.81
CA LYS A 21 8.23 1.40 -13.14
C LYS A 21 8.44 2.84 -13.58
N GLU A 22 7.52 3.74 -13.25
CA GLU A 22 7.51 5.09 -13.79
C GLU A 22 8.23 6.08 -12.88
N LYS A 23 8.50 7.28 -13.41
CA LYS A 23 8.90 8.42 -12.60
C LYS A 23 7.64 8.95 -11.92
N VAL A 24 7.64 8.93 -10.60
CA VAL A 24 6.51 9.31 -9.76
C VAL A 24 6.95 10.30 -8.71
N ASP A 25 6.03 11.13 -8.24
CA ASP A 25 6.25 12.06 -7.14
C ASP A 25 5.78 11.45 -5.80
N LEU A 26 6.09 12.16 -4.70
CA LEU A 26 5.69 11.73 -3.36
C LEU A 26 4.18 11.80 -3.14
N GLU A 27 3.47 12.66 -3.87
CA GLU A 27 2.01 12.78 -3.77
C GLU A 27 1.33 11.51 -4.26
N GLN A 28 1.73 10.99 -5.43
CA GLN A 28 1.22 9.73 -5.97
C GLN A 28 1.51 8.54 -5.05
N ILE A 29 2.68 8.53 -4.40
CA ILE A 29 3.04 7.50 -3.41
C ILE A 29 2.17 7.63 -2.15
N SER A 30 1.91 8.85 -1.67
CA SER A 30 1.03 9.10 -0.52
C SER A 30 -0.42 8.71 -0.80
N GLN A 31 -0.94 9.00 -2.00
CA GLN A 31 -2.27 8.56 -2.44
C GLN A 31 -2.37 7.03 -2.47
N PHE A 32 -1.31 6.36 -2.92
CA PHE A 32 -1.26 4.90 -2.89
C PHE A 32 -1.19 4.34 -1.47
N ALA A 33 -0.44 4.98 -0.56
CA ALA A 33 -0.38 4.61 0.86
C ALA A 33 -1.77 4.65 1.52
N LEU A 34 -2.52 5.73 1.28
CA LEU A 34 -3.90 5.86 1.72
C LEU A 34 -4.79 4.73 1.20
N TYR A 35 -4.75 4.51 -0.11
CA TYR A 35 -5.60 3.53 -0.75
C TYR A 35 -5.32 2.10 -0.28
N THR A 36 -4.05 1.74 -0.06
CA THR A 36 -3.69 0.41 0.45
C THR A 36 -4.14 0.21 1.90
N ASP A 37 -4.09 1.24 2.75
CA ASP A 37 -4.52 1.14 4.15
C ASP A 37 -6.05 1.01 4.25
N GLU A 38 -6.78 1.76 3.43
CA GLU A 38 -8.23 1.62 3.28
C GLU A 38 -8.60 0.21 2.81
N MET A 39 -7.92 -0.29 1.78
CA MET A 39 -8.21 -1.62 1.25
C MET A 39 -7.85 -2.72 2.26
N LYS A 40 -6.72 -2.61 2.96
CA LYS A 40 -6.36 -3.55 4.03
C LYS A 40 -7.45 -3.62 5.10
N SER A 41 -7.93 -2.46 5.55
CA SER A 41 -9.00 -2.36 6.54
C SER A 41 -10.31 -2.98 6.03
N PHE A 42 -10.68 -2.68 4.78
CA PHE A 42 -11.86 -3.26 4.14
C PHE A 42 -11.77 -4.79 4.01
N LEU A 43 -10.61 -5.33 3.63
CA LEU A 43 -10.39 -6.77 3.52
C LEU A 43 -10.49 -7.48 4.88
N LEU A 44 -9.89 -6.92 5.93
CA LEU A 44 -9.99 -7.46 7.30
C LEU A 44 -11.44 -7.47 7.82
N GLN A 45 -12.23 -6.46 7.46
CA GLN A 45 -13.65 -6.43 7.84
C GLN A 45 -14.50 -7.43 7.05
N THR A 46 -14.15 -7.65 5.78
CA THR A 46 -14.98 -8.43 4.84
C THR A 46 -14.68 -9.93 4.88
N ILE A 47 -13.41 -10.32 4.94
CA ILE A 47 -12.98 -11.72 4.91
C ILE A 47 -12.94 -12.25 6.34
N LYS A 48 -13.60 -13.38 6.60
CA LYS A 48 -13.70 -13.99 7.95
C LYS A 48 -12.80 -15.21 8.14
N ASP A 49 -12.17 -15.70 7.08
CA ASP A 49 -11.25 -16.82 7.17
C ASP A 49 -9.94 -16.38 7.85
N ASP A 50 -9.59 -17.03 8.95
CA ASP A 50 -8.43 -16.68 9.79
C ASP A 50 -7.11 -16.83 9.03
N PHE A 51 -7.00 -17.83 8.15
CA PHE A 51 -5.80 -18.04 7.34
C PHE A 51 -5.57 -16.86 6.40
N ILE A 52 -6.61 -16.39 5.71
CA ILE A 52 -6.52 -15.23 4.81
C ILE A 52 -6.34 -13.93 5.61
N GLN A 53 -7.01 -13.77 6.76
CA GLN A 53 -6.83 -12.59 7.62
C GLN A 53 -5.38 -12.42 8.09
N ASN A 54 -4.72 -13.52 8.46
CA ASN A 54 -3.30 -13.48 8.84
C ASN A 54 -2.42 -12.94 7.71
N HIS A 55 -2.68 -13.36 6.45
CA HIS A 55 -1.95 -12.85 5.29
C HIS A 55 -2.25 -11.38 4.97
N ILE A 56 -3.49 -10.92 5.22
CA ILE A 56 -3.86 -9.50 5.07
C ILE A 56 -3.14 -8.65 6.13
N ALA A 57 -3.04 -9.14 7.37
CA ALA A 57 -2.38 -8.42 8.46
C ALA A 57 -0.89 -8.15 8.17
N GLU A 58 -0.24 -9.06 7.44
CA GLU A 58 1.15 -8.97 6.99
C GLU A 58 1.41 -7.97 5.85
N ILE A 59 0.37 -7.36 5.25
CA ILE A 59 0.59 -6.28 4.27
C ILE A 59 1.30 -5.13 4.99
N PRO A 60 2.51 -4.71 4.56
CA PRO A 60 3.22 -3.63 5.23
C PRO A 60 2.54 -2.30 4.95
N ASN A 61 2.59 -1.40 5.94
CA ASN A 61 2.10 -0.04 5.77
C ASN A 61 3.18 0.80 5.09
N LEU A 62 2.81 1.62 4.13
CA LEU A 62 3.73 2.51 3.43
C LEU A 62 3.90 3.81 4.23
N ASN A 63 4.79 3.81 5.21
CA ASN A 63 5.11 5.01 5.99
C ASN A 63 6.21 5.83 5.29
N LEU A 64 5.89 7.06 4.86
CA LEU A 64 6.83 7.98 4.22
C LEU A 64 7.53 8.92 5.23
N ASP A 65 7.10 8.88 6.50
CA ASP A 65 7.60 9.68 7.60
C ASP A 65 8.58 8.89 8.47
N GLU A 66 9.70 8.45 7.89
CA GLU A 66 10.83 7.96 8.68
C GLU A 66 11.55 9.14 9.34
N ASN A 67 10.92 9.71 10.37
CA ASN A 67 11.59 10.43 11.45
C ASN A 67 10.77 10.52 12.75
N THR A 68 9.87 9.57 12.99
CA THR A 68 9.22 9.46 14.30
C THR A 68 8.89 8.01 14.61
N ARG A 69 9.47 7.52 15.72
CA ARG A 69 9.19 6.23 16.38
C ARG A 69 7.70 6.10 16.75
N PRO A 70 7.23 4.87 17.03
CA PRO A 70 5.88 4.43 16.70
C PRO A 70 4.88 4.82 17.78
N THR A 71 3.74 5.36 17.37
CA THR A 71 2.46 5.24 18.08
C THR A 71 1.35 5.57 17.10
N GLY A 72 0.27 4.80 17.16
CA GLY A 72 -0.70 4.66 16.08
C GLY A 72 -1.43 5.94 15.70
N ILE A 73 -1.91 5.92 14.46
CA ILE A 73 -3.13 6.59 13.99
C ILE A 73 -3.13 8.12 14.18
N LEU A 74 -2.92 8.84 13.06
CA LEU A 74 -3.28 10.26 12.78
C LEU A 74 -2.14 11.22 12.40
N ILE A 75 -1.51 11.03 11.24
CA ILE A 75 -0.81 12.16 10.57
C ILE A 75 -1.03 12.06 9.05
N LEU A 76 -2.18 12.53 8.57
CA LEU A 76 -2.48 12.59 7.13
C LEU A 76 -2.66 14.02 6.61
N LEU A 77 -2.27 15.04 7.38
CA LEU A 77 -2.55 16.44 7.06
C LEU A 77 -1.35 17.39 7.14
N SER A 78 -0.11 16.89 7.26
CA SER A 78 1.05 17.75 7.54
C SER A 78 1.94 18.10 6.33
N PHE A 79 1.64 17.65 5.11
CA PHE A 79 2.57 17.81 3.97
C PHE A 79 2.40 19.05 3.08
N ILE A 80 1.46 19.96 3.38
CA ILE A 80 1.19 21.10 2.47
C ILE A 80 2.21 22.26 2.61
N MET A 81 3.17 22.24 3.54
CA MET A 81 4.13 23.34 3.66
C MET A 81 5.59 22.90 3.87
N GLY A 82 6.43 23.19 2.87
CA GLY A 82 7.69 23.90 3.15
C GLY A 82 8.98 23.33 2.54
N SER A 83 9.71 24.23 1.87
CA SER A 83 11.16 24.25 1.59
C SER A 83 11.68 23.59 0.29
N ALA A 84 11.57 24.36 -0.79
CA ALA A 84 12.37 24.22 -2.01
C ALA A 84 13.87 24.47 -1.72
N GLY A 85 14.75 23.54 -2.06
CA GLY A 85 16.20 23.82 -2.17
C GLY A 85 17.10 22.63 -1.88
N ASN A 86 16.88 21.91 -0.76
CA ASN A 86 17.69 20.77 -0.34
C ASN A 86 16.96 19.41 -0.42
N SER A 87 15.71 19.38 -0.90
CA SER A 87 14.85 18.20 -0.84
C SER A 87 15.14 17.14 -1.91
N TYR A 88 15.65 17.51 -3.09
CA TYR A 88 15.61 16.62 -4.26
C TYR A 88 16.36 15.28 -4.11
N TYR A 89 17.52 15.30 -3.42
CA TYR A 89 18.28 14.08 -3.14
C TYR A 89 17.62 13.21 -2.06
N HIS A 90 17.07 13.83 -1.02
CA HIS A 90 16.30 13.14 0.01
C HIS A 90 15.01 12.55 -0.56
N ASP A 91 14.33 13.27 -1.46
CA ASP A 91 13.10 12.84 -2.10
C ASP A 91 13.34 11.62 -2.99
N LYS A 92 14.46 11.58 -3.74
CA LYS A 92 14.81 10.41 -4.54
C LYS A 92 15.04 9.17 -3.68
N GLN A 93 15.77 9.29 -2.57
CA GLN A 93 15.99 8.16 -1.66
C GLN A 93 14.68 7.70 -1.01
N LYS A 94 13.82 8.63 -0.60
CA LYS A 94 12.47 8.32 -0.09
C LYS A 94 11.62 7.58 -1.12
N ILE A 95 11.62 8.04 -2.37
CA ILE A 95 10.91 7.39 -3.47
C ILE A 95 11.47 5.98 -3.72
N ASP A 96 12.79 5.81 -3.74
CA ASP A 96 13.42 4.50 -3.97
C ASP A 96 13.11 3.52 -2.82
N HIS A 97 13.09 4.00 -1.57
CA HIS A 97 12.66 3.23 -0.41
C HIS A 97 11.18 2.85 -0.51
N ALA A 98 10.31 3.82 -0.77
CA ALA A 98 8.88 3.60 -0.96
C ALA A 98 8.61 2.57 -2.07
N LYS A 99 9.34 2.62 -3.20
CA LYS A 99 9.24 1.62 -4.27
C LYS A 99 9.59 0.20 -3.83
N LYS A 100 10.46 0.02 -2.82
CA LYS A 100 10.74 -1.31 -2.25
C LYS A 100 9.52 -1.82 -1.49
N ILE A 101 8.94 -1.00 -0.63
CA ILE A 101 7.74 -1.35 0.14
C ILE A 101 6.55 -1.58 -0.80
N ILE A 102 6.35 -0.74 -1.83
CA ILE A 102 5.30 -0.92 -2.84
C ILE A 102 5.43 -2.28 -3.57
N ARG A 103 6.65 -2.75 -3.84
CA ARG A 103 6.86 -4.10 -4.40
C ARG A 103 6.38 -5.19 -3.44
N GLU A 104 6.66 -5.04 -2.15
CA GLU A 104 6.23 -5.99 -1.12
C GLU A 104 4.70 -6.00 -0.98
N ILE A 105 4.07 -4.81 -0.89
CA ILE A 105 2.62 -4.64 -0.89
C ILE A 105 1.99 -5.36 -2.08
N ARG A 106 2.47 -5.09 -3.29
CA ARG A 106 1.99 -5.74 -4.52
C ARG A 106 2.06 -7.27 -4.41
N ASN A 107 3.18 -7.80 -3.93
CA ASN A 107 3.37 -9.24 -3.80
C ASN A 107 2.39 -9.85 -2.79
N LYS A 108 2.14 -9.18 -1.65
CA LYS A 108 1.14 -9.61 -0.66
C LYS A 108 -0.27 -9.63 -1.26
N TYR A 109 -0.66 -8.59 -2.00
CA TYR A 109 -1.94 -8.57 -2.69
C TYR A 109 -2.06 -9.68 -3.76
N ALA A 110 -0.98 -10.00 -4.49
CA ALA A 110 -0.98 -11.11 -5.44
C ALA A 110 -1.18 -12.47 -4.73
N SER A 111 -0.55 -12.68 -3.58
CA SER A 111 -0.76 -13.88 -2.75
C SER A 111 -2.21 -13.96 -2.25
N ILE A 112 -2.78 -12.86 -1.78
CA ILE A 112 -4.18 -12.78 -1.34
C ILE A 112 -5.13 -13.05 -2.52
N GLU A 113 -4.87 -12.51 -3.71
CA GLU A 113 -5.65 -12.79 -4.92
C GLU A 113 -5.67 -14.29 -5.23
N PHE A 114 -4.50 -14.93 -5.19
CA PHE A 114 -4.38 -16.37 -5.41
C PHE A 114 -5.16 -17.17 -4.37
N MET A 115 -5.04 -16.83 -3.09
CA MET A 115 -5.79 -17.48 -2.01
C MET A 115 -7.28 -17.33 -2.20
N LEU A 116 -7.77 -16.12 -2.48
CA LEU A 116 -9.19 -15.87 -2.69
C LEU A 116 -9.73 -16.62 -3.91
N LYS A 117 -8.99 -16.66 -5.03
CA LYS A 117 -9.41 -17.45 -6.21
C LYS A 117 -9.57 -18.93 -5.89
N ASN A 118 -8.68 -19.51 -5.08
CA ASN A 118 -8.78 -20.92 -4.70
C ASN A 118 -9.84 -21.15 -3.61
N TYR A 119 -9.96 -20.23 -2.67
CA TYR A 119 -10.94 -20.28 -1.58
C TYR A 119 -12.38 -20.24 -2.10
N PHE A 120 -12.68 -19.39 -3.08
CA PHE A 120 -14.04 -19.28 -3.62
C PHE A 120 -14.37 -20.27 -4.74
N ASN A 121 -13.38 -21.00 -5.26
CA ASN A 121 -13.58 -22.10 -6.22
C ASN A 121 -13.71 -23.46 -5.52
N SER A 122 -13.68 -23.48 -4.18
CA SER A 122 -13.85 -24.67 -3.33
C SER A 122 -15.29 -24.82 -2.86
#